data_AF-A0AAN9TRQ0-F1
#
_entry.id   AF-A0AAN9TRQ0-F1
#
_cell.length_a   1.000
_cell.length_b   1.000
_cell.length_c   1.000
_cell.angle_alpha   90.00
_cell.angle_beta   90.00
_cell.angle_gamma   90.00
#
_symmetry.space_group_name_H-M   'P 1'
#
loop_
_entity.id
_entity.type
_entity.pdbx_description
1 polymer ?
#
loop_
_entity_poly.entity_id
_entity_poly.type
_entity_poly.pdbx_seq_one_letter_code
_entity_poly.pdbx_strand_id
1 'polypeptide(L)'
;MAAVSPNLKDLPKVSDDLKTQLEAFDHEKMKHADTQEKIVLPTAADVKQEKQHNDLIHDVENFSPNLLKRTDTQEKVILPNAEDVAAEKTQKAVLEGVEGFDTGKLKHTTTQEKNPLPDKSAIAAEKEQQQFIAGIENFDSSKLKHTVTEEKNPLPTKEGKYFLFVRDDRRLFFTL
;
A
#
# COMPACT_ATOMS: atom_id res chain seq x y z
N MET A 1 -32.24 -55.28 -11.72
CA MET A 1 -32.18 -56.52 -10.90
C MET A 1 -32.85 -56.22 -9.57
N ALA A 2 -33.97 -56.88 -9.29
CA ALA A 2 -34.73 -56.67 -8.05
C ALA A 2 -33.94 -57.26 -6.86
N ALA A 3 -33.82 -56.51 -5.78
CA ALA A 3 -33.21 -56.98 -4.54
C ALA A 3 -34.06 -58.12 -3.97
N VAL A 4 -33.51 -59.33 -3.98
CA VAL A 4 -34.17 -60.49 -3.37
C VAL A 4 -34.16 -60.28 -1.87
N SER A 5 -35.32 -60.38 -1.21
CA SER A 5 -35.37 -60.40 0.25
C SER A 5 -34.66 -61.68 0.74
N PRO A 6 -33.74 -61.60 1.70
CA PRO A 6 -33.03 -62.79 2.18
C PRO A 6 -34.04 -63.78 2.79
N ASN A 7 -33.94 -65.05 2.39
CA ASN A 7 -34.77 -66.11 2.97
C ASN A 7 -34.27 -66.43 4.38
N LEU A 8 -35.16 -66.94 5.25
CA LEU A 8 -34.86 -67.23 6.67
C LEU A 8 -33.65 -68.18 6.86
N LYS A 9 -33.31 -68.97 5.83
CA LYS A 9 -32.17 -69.90 5.82
C LYS A 9 -30.82 -69.20 5.58
N ASP A 10 -30.83 -68.01 5.00
CA ASP A 10 -29.64 -67.27 4.59
C ASP A 10 -29.20 -66.23 5.64
N LEU A 11 -29.98 -66.06 6.71
CA LEU A 11 -29.59 -65.22 7.85
C LEU A 11 -28.52 -65.93 8.69
N PRO A 12 -27.51 -65.19 9.19
CA PRO A 12 -26.53 -65.75 10.11
C PRO A 12 -27.25 -66.32 11.34
N LYS A 13 -27.03 -67.61 11.61
CA LYS A 13 -27.59 -68.28 12.79
C LYS A 13 -26.92 -67.71 14.03
N VAL A 14 -27.73 -67.13 14.92
CA VAL A 14 -27.29 -66.73 16.26
C VAL A 14 -26.75 -67.98 16.96
N SER A 15 -25.56 -67.91 17.55
CA SER A 15 -24.97 -69.04 18.26
C SER A 15 -25.85 -69.44 19.46
N ASP A 16 -25.88 -70.74 19.76
CA ASP A 16 -26.72 -71.28 20.84
C ASP A 16 -26.37 -70.68 22.21
N ASP A 17 -25.10 -70.31 22.43
CA ASP A 17 -24.64 -69.60 23.62
C ASP A 17 -25.29 -68.21 23.78
N LEU A 18 -25.32 -67.41 22.70
CA LEU A 18 -25.93 -66.07 22.73
C LEU A 18 -27.44 -66.17 22.94
N LYS A 19 -28.08 -67.18 22.33
CA LYS A 19 -29.51 -67.44 22.48
C LYS A 19 -29.87 -67.83 23.91
N THR A 20 -29.06 -68.68 24.53
CA THR A 20 -29.20 -69.09 25.93
C THR A 20 -29.01 -67.91 26.88
N GLN A 21 -28.03 -67.04 26.63
CA GLN A 21 -27.80 -65.84 27.43
C GLN A 21 -28.94 -64.82 27.33
N LEU A 22 -29.58 -64.69 26.15
CA LEU A 22 -30.76 -63.85 25.96
C LEU A 22 -32.01 -64.43 26.64
N GLU A 23 -32.21 -65.75 26.60
CA GLU A 23 -33.31 -66.41 27.30
C GLU A 23 -33.13 -66.38 28.82
N ALA A 24 -31.89 -66.40 29.31
CA ALA A 24 -31.54 -66.21 30.71
C ALA A 24 -31.35 -64.74 31.12
N PHE A 25 -31.56 -63.79 30.19
CA PHE A 25 -31.39 -62.37 30.45
C PHE A 25 -32.53 -61.86 31.32
N ASP A 26 -32.20 -61.64 32.59
CA ASP A 26 -33.13 -61.13 33.57
C ASP A 26 -33.12 -59.60 33.55
N HIS A 27 -34.16 -59.01 32.97
CA HIS A 27 -34.34 -57.56 32.92
C HIS A 27 -34.40 -56.92 34.31
N GLU A 28 -34.76 -57.67 35.36
CA GLU A 28 -34.80 -57.19 36.75
C GLU A 28 -33.39 -56.92 37.31
N LYS A 29 -32.34 -57.50 36.70
CA LYS A 29 -30.94 -57.24 37.07
C LYS A 29 -30.36 -56.00 36.39
N MET A 30 -31.10 -55.36 35.48
CA MET A 30 -30.69 -54.06 34.97
C MET A 30 -30.84 -53.01 36.05
N LYS A 31 -29.81 -52.16 36.19
CA LYS A 31 -29.89 -50.98 37.05
C LYS A 31 -31.04 -50.11 36.55
N HIS A 32 -32.03 -49.89 37.40
CA HIS A 32 -33.06 -48.90 37.12
C HIS A 32 -32.39 -47.53 37.01
N ALA A 33 -32.67 -46.83 35.91
CA ALA A 33 -32.29 -45.44 35.75
C ALA A 33 -33.50 -44.58 36.19
N ASP A 34 -33.40 -43.99 37.37
CA ASP A 34 -34.42 -43.03 37.84
C ASP A 34 -34.34 -41.77 36.97
N THR A 35 -35.29 -41.61 36.06
CA THR A 35 -35.48 -40.36 35.32
C THR A 35 -36.30 -39.41 36.18
N GLN A 36 -35.66 -38.37 36.74
CA GLN A 36 -36.39 -37.30 37.41
C GLN A 36 -36.82 -36.24 36.40
N GLU A 37 -38.13 -36.06 36.23
CA GLU A 37 -38.69 -34.91 35.50
C GLU A 37 -38.49 -33.65 36.34
N LYS A 38 -37.53 -32.82 35.96
CA LYS A 38 -37.24 -31.57 36.66
C LYS A 38 -38.26 -30.50 36.25
N ILE A 39 -39.47 -30.56 36.80
CA ILE A 39 -40.44 -29.47 36.71
C ILE A 39 -40.00 -28.37 37.68
N VAL A 40 -39.16 -27.45 37.20
CA VAL A 40 -38.80 -26.25 37.99
C VAL A 40 -39.94 -25.26 37.85
N LEU A 41 -40.61 -24.99 38.96
CA LEU A 41 -41.58 -23.89 39.02
C LEU A 41 -40.85 -22.56 38.84
N PRO A 42 -41.46 -21.57 38.17
CA PRO A 42 -40.91 -20.23 38.09
C PRO A 42 -40.56 -19.72 39.49
N THR A 43 -39.38 -19.12 39.64
CA THR A 43 -38.98 -18.54 40.91
C THR A 43 -39.77 -17.26 41.17
N ALA A 44 -39.81 -16.82 42.43
CA ALA A 44 -40.40 -15.53 42.77
C ALA A 44 -39.71 -14.34 42.08
N ALA A 45 -38.46 -14.50 41.62
CA ALA A 45 -37.77 -13.50 40.81
C ALA A 45 -38.33 -13.46 39.38
N ASP A 46 -38.55 -14.62 38.77
CA ASP A 46 -39.07 -14.74 37.41
C ASP A 46 -40.46 -14.08 37.29
N VAL A 47 -41.36 -14.39 38.24
CA VAL A 47 -42.71 -13.81 38.26
C VAL A 47 -42.69 -12.30 38.50
N LYS A 48 -41.77 -11.80 39.34
CA LYS A 48 -41.62 -10.35 39.57
C LYS A 48 -41.12 -9.65 38.33
N GLN A 49 -40.12 -10.21 37.65
CA GLN A 49 -39.58 -9.65 36.41
C GLN A 49 -40.65 -9.62 35.31
N GLU A 50 -41.40 -10.72 35.15
CA GLU A 50 -42.49 -10.80 34.17
C GLU A 50 -43.58 -9.77 34.48
N LYS A 51 -43.96 -9.62 35.76
CA LYS A 51 -44.92 -8.59 36.16
C LYS A 51 -44.41 -7.19 35.83
N GLN A 52 -43.17 -6.87 36.17
CA GLN A 52 -42.57 -5.58 35.84
C GLN A 52 -42.55 -5.32 34.33
N HIS A 53 -42.26 -6.35 33.53
CA HIS A 53 -42.29 -6.23 32.07
C HIS A 53 -43.72 -5.95 31.57
N ASN A 54 -44.71 -6.71 32.03
CA ASN A 54 -46.11 -6.53 31.64
C ASN A 54 -46.64 -5.15 32.06
N ASP A 55 -46.29 -4.67 33.26
CA ASP A 55 -46.66 -3.35 33.75
C ASP A 55 -46.11 -2.24 32.81
N LEU A 56 -44.84 -2.36 32.38
CA LEU A 56 -44.23 -1.42 31.43
C LEU A 56 -44.91 -1.44 30.05
N ILE A 57 -45.24 -2.62 29.53
CA ILE A 57 -45.93 -2.75 28.25
C ILE A 57 -47.31 -2.11 28.33
N HIS A 58 -48.06 -2.39 29.40
CA HIS A 58 -49.38 -1.82 29.63
C HIS A 58 -49.34 -0.29 29.74
N ASP A 59 -48.34 0.28 30.42
CA ASP A 59 -48.17 1.72 30.55
C ASP A 59 -47.88 2.40 29.20
N VAL A 60 -47.11 1.74 28.33
CA VAL A 60 -46.83 2.23 26.96
C VAL A 60 -48.05 2.08 26.06
N GLU A 61 -48.77 0.94 26.13
CA GLU A 61 -49.98 0.69 25.33
C GLU A 61 -51.09 1.70 25.64
N ASN A 62 -51.26 2.05 26.91
CA ASN A 62 -52.28 3.01 27.35
C ASN A 62 -51.75 4.45 27.43
N PHE A 63 -50.55 4.70 26.93
CA PHE A 63 -49.96 6.03 26.95
C PHE A 63 -50.82 7.03 26.16
N SER A 64 -51.28 8.08 26.84
CA SER A 64 -52.07 9.14 26.22
C SER A 64 -51.15 10.24 25.65
N PRO A 65 -51.04 10.39 24.32
CA PRO A 65 -50.13 11.38 23.71
C PRO A 65 -50.49 12.83 24.04
N ASN A 66 -51.72 13.09 24.51
CA ASN A 66 -52.15 14.42 24.97
C ASN A 66 -51.41 14.89 26.24
N LEU A 67 -50.75 13.98 26.97
CA LEU A 67 -49.90 14.30 28.12
C LEU A 67 -48.53 14.86 27.69
N LEU A 68 -48.15 14.71 26.43
CA LEU A 68 -46.92 15.28 25.91
C LEU A 68 -47.03 16.80 25.87
N LYS A 69 -46.02 17.47 26.44
CA LYS A 69 -45.91 18.92 26.35
C LYS A 69 -45.71 19.30 24.88
N ARG A 70 -46.47 20.30 24.43
CA ARG A 70 -46.24 20.95 23.14
C ARG A 70 -44.82 21.49 23.13
N THR A 71 -44.06 21.13 22.09
CA THR A 71 -42.72 21.63 21.85
C THR A 71 -42.69 22.22 20.45
N ASP A 72 -42.14 23.42 20.30
CA ASP A 72 -41.98 24.05 19.00
C ASP A 72 -40.70 23.51 18.34
N THR A 73 -40.86 22.72 17.29
CA THR A 73 -39.73 22.24 16.48
C THR A 73 -39.40 23.28 15.41
N GLN A 74 -38.23 23.93 15.53
CA GLN A 74 -37.71 24.79 14.46
C GLN A 74 -36.98 23.95 13.42
N GLU A 75 -37.67 23.59 12.34
CA GLU A 75 -37.05 23.00 11.15
C GLU A 75 -36.47 24.12 10.27
N LYS A 76 -35.13 24.17 10.14
CA LYS A 76 -34.49 25.10 9.21
C LYS A 76 -34.59 24.56 7.78
N VAL A 77 -35.71 24.83 7.12
CA VAL A 77 -35.78 24.74 5.65
C VAL A 77 -35.08 25.97 5.08
N ILE A 78 -33.78 25.85 4.82
CA ILE A 78 -33.02 26.91 4.15
C ILE A 78 -33.39 26.84 2.67
N LEU A 79 -34.14 27.83 2.19
CA LEU A 79 -34.34 28.01 0.75
C LEU A 79 -33.01 28.42 0.11
N PRO A 80 -32.65 27.90 -1.07
CA PRO A 80 -31.44 28.34 -1.77
C PRO A 80 -31.48 29.86 -1.95
N ASN A 81 -30.39 30.52 -1.56
CA ASN A 81 -30.29 31.97 -1.62
C ASN A 81 -29.99 32.42 -3.06
N ALA A 82 -30.13 33.72 -3.33
CA ALA A 82 -29.83 34.28 -4.66
C ALA A 82 -28.38 34.00 -5.12
N GLU A 83 -27.45 33.88 -4.17
CA GLU A 83 -26.06 33.51 -4.42
C GLU A 83 -25.92 32.06 -4.90
N ASP A 84 -26.65 31.11 -4.29
CA ASP A 84 -26.64 29.70 -4.65
C ASP A 84 -27.13 29.50 -6.09
N VAL A 85 -28.22 30.19 -6.45
CA VAL A 85 -28.79 30.16 -7.81
C VAL A 85 -27.85 30.79 -8.84
N ALA A 86 -27.16 31.87 -8.48
CA ALA A 86 -26.19 32.53 -9.35
C ALA A 86 -24.95 31.66 -9.58
N ALA A 87 -24.47 31.00 -8.53
CA ALA A 87 -23.35 30.05 -8.61
C ALA A 87 -23.69 28.86 -9.51
N GLU A 88 -24.87 28.27 -9.33
CA GLU A 88 -25.33 27.14 -10.15
C GLU A 88 -25.47 27.52 -11.63
N LYS A 89 -26.04 28.70 -11.93
CA LYS A 89 -26.12 29.21 -13.30
C LYS A 89 -24.75 29.41 -13.94
N THR A 90 -23.78 29.89 -13.17
CA THR A 90 -22.41 30.10 -13.65
C THR A 90 -21.71 28.77 -13.93
N GLN A 91 -21.83 27.80 -13.03
CA GLN A 91 -21.27 26.46 -13.22
C GLN A 91 -21.86 25.78 -14.45
N LYS A 92 -23.17 25.87 -14.63
CA LYS A 92 -23.87 25.31 -15.80
C LYS A 92 -23.37 25.92 -17.11
N ALA A 93 -23.20 27.25 -17.16
CA ALA A 93 -22.69 27.93 -18.35
C ALA A 93 -21.24 27.53 -18.69
N VAL A 94 -20.39 27.28 -17.67
CA VAL A 94 -19.03 26.78 -17.88
C VAL A 94 -19.06 25.36 -18.45
N LEU A 95 -19.90 24.48 -17.91
CA LEU A 95 -20.04 23.10 -18.40
C LEU A 95 -20.52 23.07 -19.85
N GLU A 96 -21.57 23.81 -20.18
CA GLU A 96 -22.06 23.94 -21.56
C GLU A 96 -20.99 24.51 -22.51
N GLY A 97 -20.20 25.48 -22.04
CA GLY A 97 -19.09 26.06 -22.80
C GLY A 97 -17.95 25.08 -23.05
N VAL A 98 -17.67 24.16 -22.12
CA VAL A 98 -16.66 23.10 -22.29
C VAL A 98 -17.20 21.98 -23.17
N GLU A 99 -18.46 21.57 -23.01
CA GLU A 99 -19.09 20.52 -23.82
C GLU A 99 -19.20 20.94 -25.29
N GLY A 100 -19.58 22.20 -25.55
CA GLY A 100 -19.65 22.78 -26.89
C GLY A 100 -18.32 23.32 -27.41
N PHE A 101 -17.20 23.10 -26.70
CA PHE A 101 -15.92 23.66 -27.10
C PHE A 101 -15.38 23.00 -28.37
N ASP A 102 -15.30 23.79 -29.44
CA ASP A 102 -14.73 23.37 -30.71
C ASP A 102 -13.21 23.20 -30.60
N THR A 103 -12.77 21.94 -30.53
CA THR A 103 -11.36 21.56 -30.47
C THR A 103 -10.57 21.97 -31.73
N GLY A 104 -11.24 22.30 -32.84
CA GLY A 104 -10.60 22.87 -34.04
C GLY A 104 -10.05 24.28 -33.83
N LYS A 105 -10.49 24.99 -32.79
CA LYS A 105 -9.93 26.30 -32.37
C LYS A 105 -8.64 26.15 -31.56
N LEU A 106 -8.28 24.94 -31.14
CA LEU A 106 -7.00 24.70 -30.49
C LEU A 106 -5.88 24.80 -31.52
N LYS A 107 -4.80 25.50 -31.15
CA LYS A 107 -3.61 25.56 -31.99
C LYS A 107 -2.99 24.16 -32.06
N HIS A 108 -2.75 23.67 -33.27
CA HIS A 108 -2.07 22.40 -33.48
C HIS A 108 -0.64 22.47 -32.91
N THR A 109 -0.37 21.68 -31.87
CA THR A 109 0.97 21.48 -31.31
C THR A 109 1.47 20.11 -31.74
N THR A 110 2.51 20.09 -32.57
CA THR A 110 3.22 18.85 -32.91
C THR A 110 4.30 18.61 -31.85
N THR A 111 4.08 17.66 -30.95
CA THR A 111 5.13 17.21 -30.01
C THR A 111 6.17 16.38 -30.75
N GLN A 112 7.41 16.86 -30.81
CA GLN A 112 8.56 16.11 -31.31
C GLN A 112 9.27 15.41 -30.12
N GLU A 113 9.26 14.09 -30.10
CA GLU A 113 10.07 13.30 -29.16
C GLU A 113 11.55 13.42 -29.56
N LYS A 114 12.32 14.15 -28.75
CA LYS A 114 13.76 14.32 -28.93
C LYS A 114 14.50 13.13 -28.30
N ASN A 115 14.56 12.02 -29.03
CA ASN A 115 15.61 11.00 -28.85
C ASN A 115 16.60 11.07 -30.04
N PRO A 116 17.34 12.19 -30.25
CA PRO A 116 18.36 12.21 -31.29
C PRO A 116 19.50 11.26 -30.90
N LEU A 117 19.89 10.39 -31.85
CA LEU A 117 21.09 9.58 -31.72
C LEU A 117 22.31 10.50 -31.52
N PRO A 118 23.31 10.10 -30.72
CA PRO A 118 24.50 10.92 -30.51
C PRO A 118 25.19 11.23 -31.84
N ASP A 119 25.54 12.50 -32.04
CA ASP A 119 26.18 12.99 -33.25
C ASP A 119 27.58 12.39 -33.43
N LYS A 120 28.08 12.35 -34.67
CA LYS A 120 29.43 11.85 -34.99
C LYS A 120 30.54 12.53 -34.17
N SER A 121 30.35 13.80 -33.83
CA SER A 121 31.28 14.54 -32.97
C SER A 121 31.29 14.02 -31.54
N ALA A 122 30.13 13.68 -30.98
CA ALA A 122 30.03 13.13 -29.63
C ALA A 122 30.68 11.75 -29.55
N ILE A 123 30.46 10.91 -30.57
CA ILE A 123 31.08 9.58 -30.68
C ILE A 123 32.60 9.69 -30.82
N ALA A 124 33.09 10.65 -31.62
CA ALA A 124 34.52 10.86 -31.80
C ALA A 124 35.20 11.35 -30.52
N ALA A 125 34.59 12.29 -29.80
CA ALA A 125 35.10 12.79 -28.52
C ALA A 125 35.15 11.68 -27.45
N GLU A 126 34.10 10.86 -27.36
CA GLU A 126 34.09 9.72 -26.43
C GLU A 126 35.18 8.70 -26.79
N LYS A 127 35.38 8.42 -28.08
CA LYS A 127 36.43 7.50 -28.54
C LYS A 127 37.84 8.02 -28.22
N GLU A 128 38.09 9.32 -28.37
CA GLU A 128 39.35 9.95 -27.99
C GLU A 128 39.59 9.85 -26.48
N GLN A 129 38.57 10.13 -25.68
CA GLN A 129 38.64 10.01 -24.22
C GLN A 129 38.95 8.56 -23.80
N GLN A 130 38.29 7.58 -24.40
CA GLN A 130 38.56 6.16 -24.14
C GLN A 130 40.00 5.76 -24.51
N GLN A 131 40.52 6.26 -25.64
CA GLN A 131 41.91 6.02 -26.04
C GLN A 131 42.92 6.65 -25.06
N PHE A 132 42.62 7.85 -24.57
CA PHE A 132 43.47 8.53 -23.59
C PHE A 132 43.52 7.76 -22.26
N ILE A 133 42.36 7.32 -21.76
CA ILE A 133 42.26 6.51 -20.53
C ILE A 133 43.05 5.20 -20.70
N ALA A 134 42.83 4.48 -21.81
CA ALA A 134 43.55 3.25 -22.08
C ALA A 134 45.08 3.45 -22.20
N GLY A 135 45.50 4.60 -22.73
CA GLY A 135 46.91 4.96 -22.81
C GLY A 135 47.56 5.20 -21.44
N ILE A 136 46.82 5.78 -20.48
CA ILE A 136 47.27 5.94 -19.09
C ILE A 136 47.29 4.59 -18.37
N GLU A 137 46.22 3.80 -18.48
CA GLU A 137 46.13 2.50 -17.81
C GLU A 137 47.24 1.54 -18.23
N ASN A 138 47.63 1.58 -19.50
CA ASN A 138 48.70 0.74 -20.04
C ASN A 138 50.06 1.45 -20.09
N PHE A 139 50.22 2.59 -19.41
CA PHE A 139 51.49 3.32 -19.40
C PHE A 139 52.55 2.60 -18.56
N ASP A 140 53.62 2.19 -19.23
CA ASP A 140 54.76 1.54 -18.60
C ASP A 140 55.73 2.58 -18.03
N SER A 141 55.76 2.68 -16.71
CA SER A 141 56.62 3.61 -15.97
C SER A 141 58.11 3.33 -16.11
N SER A 142 58.52 2.16 -16.60
CA SER A 142 59.93 1.85 -16.90
C SER A 142 60.49 2.64 -18.08
N LYS A 143 59.62 3.24 -18.91
CA LYS A 143 60.00 4.11 -20.04
C LYS A 143 60.30 5.56 -19.62
N LEU A 144 60.06 5.92 -18.36
CA LEU A 144 60.44 7.23 -17.84
C LEU A 144 61.97 7.28 -17.61
N LYS A 145 62.64 8.25 -18.24
CA LYS A 145 64.07 8.49 -18.01
C LYS A 145 64.28 9.02 -16.59
N HIS A 146 65.20 8.41 -15.85
CA HIS A 146 65.57 8.90 -14.53
C HIS A 146 66.34 10.22 -14.66
N THR A 147 65.74 11.33 -14.25
CA THR A 147 66.41 12.64 -14.19
C THR A 147 66.84 12.92 -12.76
N VAL A 148 68.16 13.03 -12.55
CA VAL A 148 68.74 13.56 -11.31
C VAL A 148 68.86 15.07 -11.49
N THR A 149 68.09 15.85 -10.73
CA THR A 149 68.20 17.31 -10.70
C THR A 149 69.32 17.75 -9.77
N GLU A 150 70.36 18.42 -10.29
CA GLU A 150 71.33 19.16 -9.47
C GLU A 150 70.97 20.66 -9.42
N GLU A 151 70.72 21.18 -8.22
CA GLU A 151 70.49 22.60 -7.96
C GLU A 151 71.84 23.32 -7.79
N LYS A 152 72.22 24.18 -8.76
CA LYS A 152 73.36 25.09 -8.59
C LYS A 152 72.83 26.40 -8.03
N ASN A 153 73.11 26.66 -6.75
CA ASN A 153 72.84 27.93 -6.08
C ASN A 153 74.12 28.78 -5.95
N PRO A 154 74.49 29.61 -6.94
CA PRO A 154 75.65 30.50 -6.83
C PRO A 154 75.35 31.70 -5.90
N LEU A 155 75.94 31.68 -4.71
CA LEU A 155 75.86 32.73 -3.69
C LEU A 155 76.28 34.12 -4.22
N PRO A 156 75.66 35.24 -3.80
CA PRO A 156 76.06 36.58 -4.20
C PRO A 156 77.38 37.06 -3.57
N THR A 157 78.40 37.32 -4.39
CA THR A 157 79.55 38.12 -4.00
C THR A 157 79.26 39.61 -4.18
N LYS A 158 79.75 40.42 -3.24
CA LYS A 158 79.45 41.83 -3.06
C LYS A 158 80.15 42.65 -4.15
N GLU A 159 79.40 43.59 -4.74
CA GLU A 159 79.78 44.48 -5.85
C GLU A 159 79.78 43.82 -7.25
N GLY A 160 78.56 43.74 -7.82
CA GLY A 160 78.32 43.42 -9.22
C GLY A 160 77.76 42.02 -9.48
N LYS A 161 76.43 41.87 -9.43
CA LYS A 161 75.73 40.75 -10.09
C LYS A 161 74.93 41.30 -11.27
N TYR A 162 75.64 41.55 -12.37
CA TYR A 162 75.02 41.45 -13.69
C TYR A 162 74.64 39.99 -13.87
N PHE A 163 73.36 39.67 -13.97
CA PHE A 163 72.95 38.33 -14.40
C PHE A 163 73.11 38.25 -15.91
N LEU A 164 74.17 37.57 -16.38
CA LEU A 164 74.24 37.15 -17.78
C LEU A 164 73.25 35.99 -17.97
N PHE A 165 72.09 36.28 -18.52
CA PHE A 165 71.30 35.25 -19.20
C PHE A 165 71.79 35.14 -20.64
N VAL A 166 72.40 34.01 -20.97
CA VAL A 166 72.75 33.65 -22.35
C VAL A 166 71.61 32.78 -22.87
N ARG A 167 70.80 33.32 -23.78
CA ARG A 167 69.84 32.55 -24.57
C ARG A 167 69.97 32.97 -26.03
N ASP A 168 70.26 32.01 -26.92
CA ASP A 168 70.32 32.17 -28.37
C ASP A 168 71.14 33.39 -28.84
N ASP A 169 72.46 33.36 -28.56
CA ASP A 169 73.51 34.27 -29.05
C ASP A 169 73.30 35.79 -28.88
N ARG A 170 72.32 36.22 -28.08
CA ARG A 170 72.19 37.61 -27.63
C ARG A 170 72.46 37.72 -26.13
N ARG A 171 73.59 38.33 -25.76
CA ARG A 171 73.90 38.66 -24.37
C ARG A 171 73.09 39.87 -23.95
N LEU A 172 72.07 39.64 -23.12
CA LEU A 172 71.29 40.70 -22.48
C LEU A 172 71.90 40.97 -21.10
N PHE A 173 72.36 42.21 -20.90
CA PHE A 173 72.78 42.68 -19.59
C PHE A 173 71.61 43.42 -18.96
N PHE A 174 71.08 42.88 -17.86
CA PHE A 174 70.13 43.59 -17.01
C PHE A 174 70.86 44.12 -15.79
N THR A 175 70.84 45.44 -15.62
CA THR A 175 71.19 46.10 -14.37
C THR A 175 69.92 46.15 -13.52
N LEU A 176 69.99 45.61 -12.30
CA LEU A 176 68.98 45.88 -11.27
C LEU A 176 69.22 47.26 -10.65
#